data_AF-A0A447RSE6-F1
#
_entry.id   AF-A0A447RSE6-F1
#
_cell.length_a   1.000
_cell.length_b   1.000
_cell.length_c   1.000
_cell.angle_alpha   90.00
_cell.angle_beta   90.00
_cell.angle_gamma   90.00
#
_symmetry.space_group_name_H-M   'P 1'
#
loop_
_entity.id
_entity.type
_entity.pdbx_description
1 polymer ?
#
loop_
_entity_poly.entity_id
_entity_poly.type
_entity_poly.pdbx_seq_one_letter_code
_entity_poly.pdbx_strand_id
1 'polypeptide(L)' 'MNNADAQLATCYGPVSQAFVDRAAKIRLLILDVDGVLSDGLIYMGNHGEELKSV' A
#
# COMPACT_ATOMS: atom_id res chain seq x y z
N MET A 1 -29.55 3.00 -16.37
CA MET A 1 -28.71 4.02 -15.69
C MET A 1 -27.40 3.31 -15.34
N ASN A 2 -26.33 3.59 -16.09
CA ASN A 2 -25.06 2.90 -15.91
C ASN A 2 -24.38 3.46 -14.65
N ASN A 3 -24.33 2.67 -13.59
CA ASN A 3 -23.64 2.99 -12.34
C ASN A 3 -22.11 2.80 -12.45
N ALA A 4 -21.56 2.93 -13.67
CA ALA A 4 -20.17 2.59 -13.98
C ALA A 4 -19.15 3.50 -13.27
N ASP A 5 -19.59 4.68 -12.81
CA ASP A 5 -18.77 5.67 -12.11
C ASP A 5 -19.11 5.80 -10.61
N ALA A 6 -19.84 4.84 -10.04
CA ALA A 6 -20.17 4.88 -8.62
C ALA A 6 -18.89 4.76 -7.78
N GLN A 7 -18.48 5.88 -7.21
CA GLN A 7 -17.36 5.99 -6.28
C GLN A 7 -17.85 5.67 -4.85
N LEU A 8 -17.16 4.75 -4.20
CA LEU A 8 -17.36 4.37 -2.81
C LEU A 8 -16.41 5.17 -1.92
N ALA A 9 -16.94 5.82 -0.89
CA ALA A 9 -16.15 6.57 0.07
C ALA A 9 -15.34 5.62 0.98
N THR A 10 -14.08 5.99 1.24
CA THR A 10 -13.22 5.39 2.27
C THR A 10 -12.62 6.51 3.13
N CYS A 11 -11.98 6.16 4.26
CA CYS A 11 -11.24 7.15 5.06
C CYS A 11 -10.00 7.72 4.35
N TYR A 12 -9.58 7.15 3.21
CA TYR A 12 -8.46 7.61 2.38
C TYR A 12 -8.92 8.26 1.06
N GLY A 13 -10.21 8.51 0.90
CA GLY A 13 -10.81 9.07 -0.31
C GLY A 13 -11.66 8.06 -1.10
N PRO A 14 -12.36 8.53 -2.15
CA PRO A 14 -13.23 7.68 -2.93
C PRO A 14 -12.47 6.69 -3.84
N VAL A 15 -12.99 5.47 -3.98
CA VAL A 15 -12.48 4.43 -4.90
C VAL A 15 -13.61 3.87 -5.76
N SER A 16 -13.30 3.27 -6.90
CA SER A 16 -14.34 2.68 -7.76
C SER A 16 -14.89 1.36 -7.21
N GLN A 17 -16.14 1.03 -7.54
CA GLN A 17 -16.73 -0.27 -7.21
C GLN A 17 -15.84 -1.44 -7.71
N ALA A 18 -15.31 -1.35 -8.94
CA ALA A 18 -14.43 -2.37 -9.50
C ALA A 18 -13.09 -2.53 -8.76
N PHE A 19 -12.61 -1.49 -8.07
CA PHE A 19 -11.46 -1.60 -7.17
C PHE A 19 -11.82 -2.44 -5.94
N VAL A 20 -12.95 -2.16 -5.30
CA VAL A 20 -13.44 -2.89 -4.12
C VAL A 20 -13.73 -4.36 -4.44
N ASP A 21 -14.35 -4.64 -5.59
CA ASP A 21 -14.67 -6.01 -6.01
C ASP A 21 -13.40 -6.87 -6.26
N ARG A 22 -12.30 -6.24 -6.68
CA ARG A 22 -10.98 -6.89 -6.80
C ARG A 22 -10.35 -7.08 -5.43
N ALA A 23 -10.36 -6.04 -4.58
CA ALA A 23 -9.79 -6.08 -3.24
C ALA A 23 -10.45 -7.16 -2.35
N ALA A 24 -11.76 -7.35 -2.46
CA ALA A 24 -12.52 -8.36 -1.73
C ALA A 24 -12.10 -9.82 -2.00
N LYS A 25 -11.39 -10.08 -3.10
CA LYS A 25 -10.91 -11.42 -3.49
C LYS A 25 -9.48 -11.71 -3.03
N ILE A 26 -8.79 -10.72 -2.46
CA ILE A 26 -7.40 -10.86 -2.04
C ILE A 26 -7.33 -11.89 -0.89
N ARG A 27 -6.50 -12.92 -1.06
CA ARG A 27 -6.20 -13.94 -0.04
C ARG A 27 -4.73 -13.94 0.39
N LEU A 28 -3.89 -13.23 -0.34
CA LEU A 28 -2.47 -13.05 -0.10
C LEU A 28 -2.09 -11.64 -0.54
N LEU A 29 -1.39 -10.93 0.33
CA LEU A 29 -0.80 -9.62 0.04
C LEU A 29 0.72 -9.76 0.16
N ILE A 30 1.43 -9.48 -0.93
CA ILE A 30 2.90 -9.45 -0.96
C ILE A 30 3.30 -7.98 -0.97
N LEU A 31 4.20 -7.62 -0.07
CA LEU A 31 4.69 -6.26 0.08
C LEU A 31 6.21 -6.27 -0.11
N ASP A 32 6.70 -5.29 -0.86
CA ASP A 32 8.12 -4.96 -0.87
C ASP A 32 8.50 -4.30 0.47
N VAL A 33 9.80 -4.20 0.76
CA VAL A 33 10.30 -3.62 2.00
C VAL A 33 10.69 -2.16 1.76
N ASP A 34 11.70 -1.93 0.94
CA ASP A 34 12.32 -0.61 0.82
C ASP A 34 11.48 0.35 -0.03
N GLY A 35 10.95 1.40 0.60
CA GLY A 35 10.07 2.37 -0.04
C GLY A 35 8.58 2.00 -0.03
N VAL A 36 8.22 0.85 0.56
CA VAL A 36 6.83 0.45 0.82
C VAL A 36 6.57 0.36 2.31
N LEU A 37 7.38 -0.43 3.02
CA LEU A 37 7.31 -0.55 4.48
C LEU A 37 8.28 0.40 5.18
N SER A 38 9.41 0.72 4.54
CA SER A 38 10.29 1.81 4.95
C SER A 38 10.07 3.06 4.09
N ASP A 39 10.63 4.18 4.51
CA ASP A 39 10.80 5.39 3.69
C ASP A 39 11.84 5.23 2.55
N GLY A 40 12.39 4.01 2.38
CA GLY A 40 13.41 3.70 1.38
C GLY A 40 14.82 4.09 1.79
N LEU A 41 15.03 4.56 3.02
CA LEU A 41 16.34 4.94 3.53
C LEU A 41 17.03 3.76 4.24
N ILE A 42 18.33 3.64 3.98
CA ILE A 42 19.21 2.70 4.67
C ILE A 42 20.23 3.51 5.46
N TYR A 43 20.28 3.27 6.76
CA TYR A 43 21.19 3.95 7.68
C TYR A 43 22.34 3.01 8.02
N MET A 44 23.56 3.45 7.72
CA MET A 44 24.78 2.68 7.99
C MET A 44 25.56 3.31 9.14
N GLY A 45 25.89 2.50 10.15
CA GLY A 45 26.70 2.90 11.29
C GLY A 45 28.21 2.71 11.04
N ASN A 46 29.02 3.43 11.82
CA ASN A 46 30.48 3.43 11.67
C ASN A 46 31.15 2.08 12.00
N HIS A 47 30.43 1.15 12.65
CA HIS A 47 30.92 -0.18 13.03
C HIS A 47 30.22 -1.31 12.25
N GLY A 48 29.63 -0.99 11.09
CA GLY A 48 28.96 -1.97 10.24
C GLY A 48 27.52 -2.27 10.67
N GLU A 49 26.93 -1.43 11.52
CA GLU A 49 25.50 -1.49 11.81
C GLU A 49 24.68 -1.13 10.55
N GLU A 50 23.61 -1.87 10.26
CA GLU A 50 22.63 -1.54 9.24
C GLU A 50 21.26 -1.37 9.91
N LEU A 51 20.66 -0.20 9.73
CA LEU A 51 19.39 0.19 10.32
C LEU A 51 18.43 0.59 9.19
N LYS A 52 17.18 0.14 9.30
CA LYS A 52 16.09 0.52 8.39
C LYS A 52 15.06 1.34 9.16
N SER A 53 14.69 2.49 8.61
CA SER A 53 13.59 3.31 9.14
C SER A 53 12.27 2.56 8.89
N VAL A 54 11.47 2.36 9.95
CA VAL A 54 10.15 1.70 9.92
C VAL A 54 9.11 2.57 10.61
#